data_AF-A0A803R6L3-F1
#
_entry.id   AF-A0A803R6L3-F1
#
_cell.length_a   1.000
_cell.length_b   1.000
_cell.length_c   1.000
_cell.angle_alpha   90.00
_cell.angle_beta   90.00
_cell.angle_gamma   90.00
#
_symmetry.space_group_name_H-M   'P 1'
#
loop_
_entity.id
_entity.type
_entity.pdbx_description
1 polymer ?
#
loop_
_entity_poly.entity_id
_entity_poly.type
_entity_poly.pdbx_seq_one_letter_code
_entity_poly.pdbx_strand_id
1 'polypeptide(L)'
;MATMASSTFTASHLTKSSIFDTSSFHGTPVAPPPSSSVRFQPTVKASSSSVSMSSTGGSNLPYDLQNFRFEPIRESIVSREMTRRYMMDMITYADTDVVVVGAGSAGLSCAYELSKNPNVQVAIIEQSVSPGGGAWLGGQLFSAMVLLYYYYSNQIYIYIYIFLYLLAFIYLV
;
A
#
# COMPACT_ATOMS: atom_id res chain seq x y z
N MET A 1 53.85 25.61 23.24
CA MET A 1 53.46 24.77 24.38
C MET A 1 51.93 24.84 24.43
N ALA A 2 51.10 23.85 24.10
CA ALA A 2 51.14 22.39 23.92
C ALA A 2 49.97 22.05 22.94
N THR A 3 50.07 21.23 21.89
CA THR A 3 50.21 19.75 21.77
C THR A 3 48.94 19.19 21.12
N MET A 4 49.07 18.81 19.84
CA MET A 4 48.16 17.94 19.09
C MET A 4 48.31 16.50 19.59
N ALA A 5 47.22 15.79 19.81
CA ALA A 5 47.23 14.36 20.11
C ALA A 5 46.45 13.60 19.03
N SER A 6 47.19 12.91 18.16
CA SER A 6 46.69 11.81 17.32
C SER A 6 46.60 10.54 18.16
N SER A 7 45.51 9.79 18.02
CA SER A 7 45.43 8.41 18.50
C SER A 7 45.01 7.49 17.36
N THR A 8 46.00 6.75 16.86
CA THR A 8 45.89 5.58 15.98
C THR A 8 45.21 4.44 16.73
N PHE A 9 44.18 3.81 16.15
CA PHE A 9 43.67 2.52 16.63
C PHE A 9 43.86 1.43 15.56
N THR A 10 44.55 0.39 16.00
CA THR A 10 45.00 -0.81 15.32
C THR A 10 43.85 -1.78 14.99
N ALA A 11 43.87 -2.32 13.78
CA ALA A 11 43.00 -3.41 13.34
C ALA A 11 43.41 -4.76 13.97
N SER A 12 42.44 -5.54 14.47
CA SER A 12 42.61 -6.98 14.74
C SER A 12 41.31 -7.78 14.54
N HIS A 13 41.30 -8.52 13.43
CA HIS A 13 40.81 -9.87 13.17
C HIS A 13 39.77 -10.59 14.08
N LEU A 14 38.59 -10.87 13.48
CA LEU A 14 37.69 -12.04 13.57
C LEU A 14 37.61 -12.91 14.85
N THR A 15 36.41 -12.95 15.45
CA THR A 15 35.72 -14.19 15.89
C THR A 15 34.21 -14.05 15.71
N LYS A 16 33.64 -14.90 14.83
CA LYS A 16 32.21 -15.04 14.55
C LYS A 16 31.57 -15.89 15.67
N SER A 17 30.58 -15.36 16.39
CA SER A 17 29.70 -16.17 17.23
C SER A 17 28.24 -15.91 16.86
N SER A 18 27.54 -16.98 16.48
CA SER A 18 26.15 -17.02 16.04
C SER A 18 25.21 -16.90 17.24
N ILE A 19 24.35 -15.87 17.22
CA ILE A 19 23.29 -15.65 18.23
C ILE A 19 21.94 -16.25 17.76
N PHE A 20 21.90 -16.88 16.59
CA PHE A 20 20.65 -17.36 15.95
C PHE A 20 20.49 -18.88 15.91
N ASP A 21 21.11 -19.62 16.81
CA ASP A 21 20.84 -21.04 16.99
C ASP A 21 19.86 -21.24 18.15
N THR A 22 18.55 -21.11 17.87
CA THR A 22 17.44 -21.95 18.37
C THR A 22 16.08 -21.23 18.26
N SER A 23 15.39 -21.41 17.13
CA SER A 23 13.92 -21.51 17.14
C SER A 23 13.46 -22.28 15.90
N SER A 24 13.29 -23.58 16.06
CA SER A 24 12.66 -24.48 15.11
C SER A 24 11.15 -24.40 15.27
N PHE A 25 10.46 -23.75 14.33
CA PHE A 25 9.02 -23.94 14.14
C PHE A 25 8.73 -24.29 12.68
N HIS A 26 8.05 -25.40 12.49
CA HIS A 26 7.94 -26.17 11.25
C HIS A 26 7.00 -25.50 10.24
N GLY A 27 7.55 -25.03 9.11
CA GLY A 27 6.79 -24.74 7.91
C GLY A 27 6.68 -25.99 7.02
N THR A 28 5.47 -26.37 6.62
CA THR A 28 5.25 -27.37 5.57
C THR A 28 5.55 -26.74 4.19
N PRO A 29 6.37 -27.37 3.32
CA PRO A 29 6.67 -26.81 2.00
C PRO A 29 5.47 -26.95 1.05
N VAL A 30 5.08 -25.84 0.41
CA VAL A 30 4.14 -25.83 -0.72
C VAL A 30 4.90 -26.22 -1.99
N ALA A 31 4.51 -27.32 -2.63
CA ALA A 31 5.07 -27.78 -3.89
C ALA A 31 4.73 -26.83 -5.07
N PRO A 32 5.58 -26.73 -6.10
CA PRO A 32 5.26 -25.96 -7.31
C PRO A 32 4.14 -26.64 -8.11
N PRO A 33 3.19 -25.89 -8.72
CA PRO A 33 2.15 -26.47 -9.56
C PRO A 33 2.73 -27.01 -10.88
N PRO A 34 2.20 -28.12 -11.43
CA PRO A 34 2.63 -28.66 -12.72
C PRO A 34 2.20 -27.75 -13.87
N SER A 35 3.10 -27.57 -14.82
CA SER A 35 2.86 -26.94 -16.11
C SER A 35 1.89 -27.78 -16.96
N SER A 36 0.63 -27.37 -17.01
CA SER A 36 -0.33 -27.87 -18.01
C SER A 36 -1.07 -26.69 -18.65
N SER A 37 -0.76 -26.47 -19.91
CA SER A 37 -1.42 -25.52 -20.83
C SER A 37 -2.92 -25.82 -20.96
N VAL A 38 -3.78 -24.96 -20.43
CA VAL A 38 -5.24 -25.05 -20.61
C VAL A 38 -5.67 -24.09 -21.71
N ARG A 39 -6.00 -24.68 -22.87
CA ARG A 39 -6.58 -24.05 -24.05
C ARG A 39 -8.07 -23.76 -23.80
N PHE A 40 -8.48 -22.49 -23.82
CA PHE A 40 -9.90 -22.13 -23.74
C PHE A 40 -10.61 -22.41 -25.07
N GLN A 41 -11.66 -23.23 -25.03
CA GLN A 41 -12.69 -23.30 -26.07
C GLN A 41 -14.07 -23.24 -25.39
N PRO A 42 -15.00 -22.39 -25.86
CA PRO A 42 -16.32 -22.28 -25.27
C PRO A 42 -17.26 -23.32 -25.91
N THR A 43 -17.90 -24.16 -25.08
CA THR A 43 -19.08 -24.92 -25.50
C THR A 43 -20.20 -24.71 -24.50
N VAL A 44 -21.26 -24.09 -25.01
CA VAL A 44 -22.53 -23.80 -24.35
C VAL A 44 -23.31 -25.08 -24.03
N LYS A 45 -23.90 -25.14 -22.83
CA LYS A 45 -25.18 -25.82 -22.55
C LYS A 45 -25.78 -25.32 -21.24
N ALA A 46 -26.91 -24.62 -21.35
CA ALA A 46 -27.71 -24.14 -20.25
C ALA A 46 -28.32 -25.31 -19.49
N SER A 47 -28.15 -25.33 -18.17
CA SER A 47 -29.01 -26.07 -17.25
C SER A 47 -29.41 -25.12 -16.12
N SER A 48 -30.72 -24.98 -15.96
CA SER A 48 -31.38 -24.13 -14.99
C SER A 48 -31.22 -24.69 -13.58
N SER A 49 -30.38 -24.05 -12.77
CA SER A 49 -30.38 -24.22 -11.31
C SER A 49 -30.74 -22.88 -10.67
N SER A 50 -31.99 -22.76 -10.24
CA SER A 50 -32.43 -21.68 -9.36
C SER A 50 -31.63 -21.76 -8.06
N VAL A 51 -30.64 -20.90 -7.91
CA VAL A 51 -29.87 -20.74 -6.67
C VAL A 51 -30.76 -20.03 -5.64
N SER A 52 -31.52 -20.83 -4.89
CA SER A 52 -32.13 -20.38 -3.65
C SER A 52 -31.01 -20.06 -2.66
N MET A 53 -30.69 -18.77 -2.49
CA MET A 53 -29.81 -18.28 -1.42
C MET A 53 -30.54 -18.44 -0.08
N SER A 54 -30.60 -19.67 0.43
CA SER A 54 -30.91 -19.88 1.85
C SER A 54 -29.70 -19.43 2.64
N SER A 55 -29.85 -18.37 3.44
CA SER A 55 -28.87 -17.99 4.46
C SER A 55 -28.84 -19.06 5.55
N THR A 56 -28.18 -20.19 5.27
CA THR A 56 -27.76 -21.15 6.29
C THR A 56 -26.70 -20.45 7.12
N GLY A 57 -27.15 -19.88 8.25
CA GLY A 57 -26.32 -19.25 9.27
C GLY A 57 -25.34 -20.24 9.87
N GLY A 58 -24.20 -20.40 9.20
CA GLY A 58 -23.13 -21.31 9.57
C GLY A 58 -21.81 -20.89 8.95
N SER A 59 -21.48 -19.60 9.00
CA SER A 59 -20.11 -19.15 8.79
C SER A 59 -19.28 -19.53 10.02
N ASN A 60 -18.24 -20.35 9.86
CA ASN A 60 -17.17 -20.50 10.85
C ASN A 60 -16.42 -19.17 11.00
N LEU A 61 -17.03 -18.20 11.69
CA LEU A 61 -16.37 -16.99 12.11
C LEU A 61 -15.49 -17.36 13.32
N PRO A 62 -14.24 -16.87 13.40
CA PRO A 62 -13.35 -17.11 14.56
C PRO A 62 -13.85 -16.46 15.86
N TYR A 63 -15.02 -15.83 15.83
CA TYR A 63 -15.71 -15.22 16.95
C TYR A 63 -17.22 -15.36 16.78
N ASP A 64 -17.95 -15.53 17.88
CA ASP A 64 -19.40 -15.54 17.90
C ASP A 64 -19.95 -14.12 18.01
N LEU A 65 -20.81 -13.71 17.07
CA LEU A 65 -21.43 -12.39 17.05
C LEU A 65 -22.43 -12.20 18.20
N GLN A 66 -23.12 -13.26 18.62
CA GLN A 66 -24.13 -13.17 19.68
C GLN A 66 -23.47 -13.00 21.06
N ASN A 67 -22.23 -13.47 21.23
CA ASN A 67 -21.48 -13.37 22.47
C ASN A 67 -20.13 -12.64 22.31
N PHE A 68 -20.05 -11.69 21.37
CA PHE A 68 -18.81 -10.97 21.09
C PHE A 68 -18.46 -9.98 22.22
N ARG A 69 -17.20 -10.01 22.67
CA ARG A 69 -16.64 -9.06 23.62
C ARG A 69 -15.22 -8.69 23.20
N PHE A 70 -14.94 -7.38 23.12
CA PHE A 70 -13.57 -6.90 22.92
C PHE A 70 -12.73 -7.13 24.18
N GLU A 71 -11.42 -7.24 23.99
CA GLU A 71 -10.48 -7.22 25.10
C GLU A 71 -10.54 -5.86 25.83
N PRO A 72 -10.54 -5.83 27.18
CA PRO A 72 -10.55 -4.58 27.91
C PRO A 72 -9.34 -3.70 27.57
N ILE A 73 -9.60 -2.42 27.27
CA ILE A 73 -8.56 -1.43 26.95
C ILE A 73 -8.80 -0.13 27.71
N ARG A 74 -7.74 0.64 27.98
CA ARG A 74 -7.82 1.97 28.59
C ARG A 74 -7.64 3.06 27.53
N GLU A 75 -8.40 4.14 27.62
CA GLU A 75 -8.40 5.28 26.69
C GLU A 75 -7.01 5.92 26.59
N SER A 76 -6.29 5.97 27.72
CA SER A 76 -4.93 6.51 27.78
C SER A 76 -3.91 5.71 26.95
N ILE A 77 -4.15 4.42 26.70
CA ILE A 77 -3.30 3.60 25.82
C ILE A 77 -3.53 4.02 24.37
N VAL A 78 -4.79 4.13 23.95
CA VAL A 78 -5.17 4.54 22.59
C VAL A 78 -4.65 5.95 22.27
N SER A 79 -4.84 6.91 23.19
CA SER A 79 -4.35 8.28 23.01
C SER A 79 -2.82 8.33 22.87
N ARG A 80 -2.07 7.57 23.70
CA ARG A 80 -0.61 7.51 23.61
C ARG A 80 -0.12 6.88 22.31
N GLU A 81 -0.76 5.81 21.84
CA GLU A 81 -0.39 5.17 20.58
C GLU A 81 -0.59 6.10 19.38
N MET A 82 -1.70 6.83 19.34
CA MET A 82 -1.97 7.81 18.28
C MET A 82 -0.92 8.94 18.29
N THR A 83 -0.69 9.56 19.45
CA THR A 83 0.29 10.66 19.56
C THR A 83 1.71 10.19 19.27
N ARG A 84 2.11 9.01 19.76
CA ARG A 84 3.46 8.48 19.55
C ARG A 84 3.75 8.29 18.06
N ARG A 85 2.86 7.64 17.31
CA ARG A 85 3.07 7.37 15.88
C ARG A 85 3.14 8.67 15.08
N TYR A 86 2.17 9.57 15.29
CA TYR A 86 2.13 10.83 14.57
C TYR A 86 3.36 11.73 14.82
N MET A 87 3.86 11.75 16.05
CA MET A 87 5.09 12.51 16.37
C MET A 87 6.34 11.87 15.74
N MET A 88 6.41 10.54 15.69
CA MET A 88 7.52 9.85 15.00
C MET A 88 7.49 10.12 13.49
N ASP A 89 6.31 10.10 12.88
CA ASP A 89 6.14 10.43 11.46
C ASP A 89 6.57 11.88 11.19
N MET A 90 6.18 12.83 12.05
CA MET A 90 6.56 14.24 11.91
C MET A 90 8.07 14.45 11.98
N ILE A 91 8.77 13.74 12.87
CA ILE A 91 10.24 13.82 12.97
C ILE A 91 10.90 13.17 11.76
N THR A 92 10.39 12.01 11.32
CA THR A 92 10.97 11.25 10.20
C THR A 92 10.82 12.01 8.88
N TYR A 93 9.65 12.57 8.61
CA TYR A 93 9.35 13.30 7.36
C TYR A 93 9.69 14.81 7.44
N ALA A 94 10.29 15.28 8.53
CA ALA A 94 10.84 16.64 8.59
C ALA A 94 12.00 16.84 7.58
N ASP A 95 12.70 15.76 7.24
CA ASP A 95 13.75 15.71 6.23
C ASP A 95 13.46 14.55 5.26
N THR A 96 12.77 14.85 4.16
CA THR A 96 12.25 13.86 3.20
C THR A 96 12.77 14.18 1.79
N ASP A 97 12.95 13.14 0.95
CA ASP A 97 13.48 13.32 -0.40
C ASP A 97 12.50 14.06 -1.32
N VAL A 98 11.21 13.70 -1.26
CA VAL A 98 10.16 14.29 -2.11
C VAL A 98 8.92 14.61 -1.29
N VAL A 99 8.35 15.80 -1.55
CA VAL A 99 7.04 16.22 -1.01
C VAL A 99 6.03 16.36 -2.15
N VAL A 100 4.93 15.62 -2.08
CA VAL A 100 3.79 15.73 -2.99
C VAL A 100 2.70 16.54 -2.31
N VAL A 101 2.39 17.72 -2.85
CA VAL A 101 1.31 18.58 -2.34
C VAL A 101 0.03 18.30 -3.12
N GLY A 102 -0.99 17.79 -2.44
CA GLY A 102 -2.29 17.40 -2.99
C GLY A 102 -2.37 15.90 -3.31
N ALA A 103 -3.23 15.18 -2.61
CA ALA A 103 -3.51 13.76 -2.78
C ALA A 103 -4.66 13.49 -3.77
N GLY A 104 -4.72 14.24 -4.88
CA GLY A 104 -5.64 13.97 -5.99
C GLY A 104 -5.20 12.79 -6.86
N SER A 105 -5.94 12.47 -7.93
CA SER A 105 -5.56 11.40 -8.87
C SER A 105 -4.14 11.57 -9.44
N ALA A 106 -3.75 12.80 -9.79
CA ALA A 106 -2.40 13.11 -10.26
C ALA A 106 -1.32 12.92 -9.18
N GLY A 107 -1.54 13.46 -7.98
CA GLY A 107 -0.60 13.36 -6.86
C GLY A 107 -0.41 11.93 -6.36
N LEU A 108 -1.50 11.17 -6.24
CA LEU A 108 -1.46 9.76 -5.87
C LEU A 108 -0.79 8.90 -6.95
N SER A 109 -1.01 9.18 -8.24
CA SER A 109 -0.30 8.47 -9.31
C SER A 109 1.20 8.75 -9.28
N CYS A 110 1.59 10.00 -9.04
CA CYS A 110 3.00 10.38 -8.86
C CYS A 110 3.63 9.69 -7.66
N ALA A 111 2.97 9.76 -6.49
CA ALA A 111 3.45 9.13 -5.26
C ALA A 111 3.56 7.61 -5.41
N TYR A 112 2.60 6.97 -6.10
CA TYR A 112 2.64 5.54 -6.40
C TYR A 112 3.88 5.16 -7.21
N GLU A 113 4.17 5.86 -8.30
CA GLU A 113 5.36 5.59 -9.12
C GLU A 113 6.66 5.83 -8.37
N LEU A 114 6.75 6.91 -7.58
CA LEU A 114 7.94 7.21 -6.78
C LEU A 114 8.17 6.16 -5.68
N SER A 115 7.10 5.72 -5.01
CA SER A 115 7.17 4.75 -3.91
C SER A 115 7.62 3.35 -4.32
N LYS A 116 7.61 3.02 -5.61
CA LYS A 116 8.15 1.74 -6.13
C LYS A 116 9.64 1.61 -5.86
N ASN A 117 10.36 2.73 -5.75
CA ASN A 117 11.75 2.73 -5.36
C ASN A 117 11.83 2.83 -3.82
N PRO A 118 12.25 1.77 -3.10
CA PRO A 118 12.22 1.75 -1.63
C PRO A 118 13.25 2.70 -0.99
N ASN A 119 14.19 3.23 -1.79
CA ASN A 119 15.21 4.16 -1.32
C ASN A 119 14.75 5.62 -1.30
N VAL A 120 13.53 5.92 -1.77
CA VAL A 120 12.99 7.28 -1.87
C VAL A 120 11.91 7.46 -0.81
N GLN A 121 12.08 8.46 0.04
CA GLN A 121 11.09 8.87 1.03
C GLN A 121 10.15 9.90 0.43
N VAL A 122 8.87 9.55 0.35
CA VAL A 122 7.81 10.40 -0.22
C VAL A 122 6.85 10.80 0.88
N ALA A 123 6.75 12.10 1.15
CA ALA A 123 5.72 12.69 2.01
C ALA A 123 4.57 13.23 1.15
N ILE A 124 3.33 12.93 1.50
CA ILE A 124 2.14 13.48 0.83
C ILE A 124 1.44 14.43 1.80
N ILE A 125 1.23 15.67 1.38
CA ILE A 125 0.52 16.69 2.15
C ILE A 125 -0.79 17.01 1.46
N GLU A 126 -1.91 16.75 2.15
CA GLU A 126 -3.26 17.02 1.68
C GLU A 126 -3.97 17.93 2.66
N GLN A 127 -4.71 18.92 2.15
CA GLN A 127 -5.42 19.89 2.98
C GLN A 127 -6.73 19.32 3.55
N SER A 128 -7.37 18.40 2.83
CA SER A 128 -8.62 17.77 3.25
C SER A 128 -8.37 16.57 4.17
N VAL A 129 -9.36 16.24 5.00
CA VAL A 129 -9.36 15.00 5.79
C VAL A 129 -9.48 13.77 4.88
N SER A 130 -10.22 13.90 3.78
CA SER A 130 -10.37 12.84 2.78
C SER A 130 -9.40 13.07 1.62
N PRO A 131 -8.45 12.17 1.35
CA PRO A 131 -7.63 12.23 0.14
C PRO A 131 -8.48 11.91 -1.11
N GLY A 132 -7.90 11.99 -2.30
CA GLY A 132 -8.54 11.63 -3.58
C GLY A 132 -8.96 12.84 -4.42
N GLY A 133 -9.12 14.02 -3.82
CA GLY A 133 -9.48 15.24 -4.55
C GLY A 133 -10.79 15.08 -5.35
N GLY A 134 -10.75 15.30 -6.66
CA GLY A 134 -11.91 15.13 -7.54
C GLY A 134 -12.20 13.69 -7.98
N ALA A 135 -11.39 12.70 -7.58
CA ALA A 135 -11.47 11.33 -8.09
C ALA A 135 -12.53 10.45 -7.39
N TRP A 136 -13.40 11.03 -6.57
CA TRP A 136 -14.51 10.33 -5.91
C TRP A 136 -15.71 10.09 -6.82
N LEU A 137 -15.89 10.94 -7.84
CA LEU A 137 -17.03 10.92 -8.77
C LEU A 137 -16.56 11.22 -10.19
N GLY A 138 -17.39 10.88 -11.17
CA GLY A 138 -17.28 11.33 -12.55
C GLY A 138 -17.95 12.69 -12.76
N GLY A 139 -18.13 13.06 -14.04
CA GLY A 139 -18.78 14.33 -14.42
C GLY A 139 -20.23 14.41 -13.96
N GLN A 140 -20.67 15.61 -13.56
CA GLN A 140 -22.06 15.90 -13.16
C GLN A 140 -22.59 14.97 -12.05
N LEU A 141 -21.73 14.59 -11.09
CA LEU A 141 -22.04 13.66 -9.98
C LEU A 141 -22.38 12.23 -10.42
N PHE A 142 -22.17 11.86 -11.69
CA PHE A 142 -22.26 10.46 -12.11
C PHE A 142 -21.07 9.65 -11.62
N SER A 143 -21.22 8.33 -11.55
CA SER A 143 -20.20 7.45 -10.94
C SER A 143 -19.12 6.97 -11.92
N ALA A 144 -19.34 7.07 -13.23
CA ALA A 144 -18.44 6.45 -14.21
C ALA A 144 -17.13 7.24 -14.36
N MET A 145 -16.00 6.57 -14.11
CA MET A 145 -14.67 7.06 -14.46
C MET A 145 -14.26 6.50 -15.82
N VAL A 146 -14.08 7.38 -16.81
CA VAL A 146 -13.66 7.00 -18.16
C VAL A 146 -12.17 7.29 -18.32
N LEU A 147 -11.38 6.26 -18.66
CA LEU A 147 -9.96 6.40 -18.98
C LEU A 147 -9.72 6.12 -20.45
N LEU A 148 -8.92 6.97 -21.10
CA LEU A 148 -8.55 6.83 -22.50
C LEU A 148 -7.22 6.07 -22.64
N TYR A 149 -7.21 5.06 -23.50
CA TYR A 149 -5.99 4.33 -23.85
C TYR A 149 -5.44 4.87 -25.17
N TYR A 150 -4.22 5.43 -25.12
CA TYR A 150 -3.46 5.75 -26.33
C TYR A 150 -2.35 4.71 -26.51
N TYR A 151 -2.40 3.96 -27.60
CA TYR A 151 -1.33 3.05 -28.00
C TYR A 151 -0.21 3.85 -28.67
N TYR A 152 0.94 4.01 -28.02
CA TYR A 152 2.17 4.48 -28.65
C TYR A 152 3.26 3.43 -28.46
N SER A 153 3.68 2.77 -29.56
CA SER A 153 4.83 1.86 -29.63
C SER A 153 4.83 0.67 -28.64
N ASN A 154 3.73 -0.10 -28.56
CA ASN A 154 3.64 -1.36 -27.78
C ASN A 154 4.01 -1.27 -26.28
N GLN A 155 4.08 -0.06 -25.73
CA GLN A 155 4.28 0.20 -24.31
C GLN A 155 3.10 1.04 -23.82
N ILE A 156 2.47 0.59 -22.75
CA ILE A 156 1.25 1.21 -22.20
C ILE A 156 1.68 2.44 -21.37
N TYR A 157 1.63 3.63 -21.97
CA TYR A 157 1.89 4.90 -21.28
C TYR A 157 0.60 5.48 -20.65
N ILE A 158 -0.03 4.74 -19.73
CA ILE A 158 -1.25 5.18 -19.03
C ILE A 158 -0.98 6.39 -18.12
N TYR A 159 0.21 6.46 -17.53
CA TYR A 159 0.48 7.39 -16.42
C TYR A 159 0.72 8.84 -16.82
N ILE A 160 1.34 9.08 -18.00
CA ILE A 160 1.71 10.43 -18.45
C ILE A 160 0.52 11.23 -19.01
N TYR A 161 -0.45 10.56 -19.63
CA TYR A 161 -1.62 11.23 -20.21
C TYR A 161 -2.69 11.60 -19.18
N ILE A 162 -2.86 10.79 -18.13
CA ILE A 162 -3.75 11.13 -17.00
C ILE A 162 -3.31 12.41 -16.30
N PHE A 163 -2.00 12.62 -16.13
CA PHE A 163 -1.45 13.81 -15.51
C PHE A 163 -1.75 15.10 -16.32
N LEU A 164 -1.57 15.07 -17.64
CA LEU A 164 -1.85 16.24 -18.49
C LEU A 164 -3.35 16.52 -18.67
N TYR A 165 -4.19 15.48 -18.76
CA TYR A 165 -5.62 15.67 -19.04
C TYR A 165 -6.40 16.19 -17.82
N LEU A 166 -5.98 15.80 -16.62
CA LEU A 166 -6.63 16.23 -15.38
C LEU A 166 -6.22 17.65 -14.97
N LEU A 167 -5.00 18.08 -15.31
CA LEU A 167 -4.57 19.47 -15.19
C LEU A 167 -5.47 20.38 -16.05
N ALA A 168 -5.76 19.99 -17.29
CA ALA A 168 -6.61 20.77 -18.20
C ALA A 168 -8.06 20.92 -17.69
N PHE A 169 -8.59 19.97 -16.93
CA PHE A 169 -9.95 20.05 -16.37
C PHE A 169 -10.04 20.96 -15.14
N ILE A 170 -8.95 21.13 -14.39
CA ILE A 170 -8.87 22.03 -13.23
C ILE A 170 -8.67 23.49 -13.64
N TYR A 171 -8.00 23.76 -14.78
CA TYR A 171 -7.77 25.14 -15.26
C TYR A 171 -8.91 25.71 -16.14
N LEU A 172 -9.98 24.95 -16.40
CA LEU A 172 -11.10 25.38 -17.26
C LEU A 172 -12.41 25.65 -16.49
N VAL A 173 -12.37 25.65 -15.16
CA VAL A 173 -13.48 26.06 -14.26
C VAL A 173 -12.97 27.18 -13.38
#